data_AF-A0A9X2MTB3-F1
#
_entry.id   AF-A0A9X2MTB3-F1
#
_cell.length_a   1.000
_cell.length_b   1.000
_cell.length_c   1.000
_cell.angle_alpha   90.00
_cell.angle_beta   90.00
_cell.angle_gamma   90.00
#
_symmetry.space_group_name_H-M   'P 1'
#
loop_
_entity.id
_entity.type
_entity.pdbx_description
1 polymer ?
#
loop_
_entity_poly.entity_id
_entity_poly.type
_entity_poly.pdbx_seq_one_letter_code
_entity_poly.pdbx_strand_id
1 'polypeptide(L)'
;MDEQRSGWSSGLFYVGSYGEKKEATIHVCRMNKETGELSVLQEVSGVENASFLALHPNGSRLYAVKELAESNGAAGGEVAAVAVDSDSGLLGDVTSFASTIGAHPCYVSVNADGTALYTANYTGGSITMHPLTVEGEVLAAASFIQHECEPGPVGDRQEAPHAHCISPLPGTSFVCAVDLGMDAVVTYRHDNEALVKVSEAKLPGGAGPRHIAYHPALNAAFVANELASTVSVLSVDQESGALTLAKTYSTLPSDYNGYNDCADIHVSPDGRFLYVSNRGHNSIALFAIDAETAELTLVENTGSGGELPRNFGIAPGGDFLLAANGKTGNIAVFRRASETGRLTPAGHELKLGTPVCIRFALS
;
A
#
# COMPACT_ATOMS: atom_id res chain seq x y z
N MET A 1 34.07 15.33 5.31
CA MET A 1 32.96 15.28 6.29
C MET A 1 31.82 14.71 5.52
N ASP A 2 31.53 13.42 5.72
CA ASP A 2 30.41 12.77 5.06
C ASP A 2 29.12 13.48 5.50
N GLU A 3 28.44 14.11 4.55
CA GLU A 3 27.07 14.56 4.75
C GLU A 3 26.26 13.33 5.17
N GLN A 4 25.78 13.31 6.41
CA GLN A 4 24.76 12.38 6.85
C GLN A 4 23.54 12.62 5.95
N ARG A 5 23.43 11.84 4.87
CA ARG A 5 22.20 11.83 4.08
C ARG A 5 21.08 11.34 4.99
N SER A 6 20.06 12.17 5.14
CA SER A 6 18.80 11.78 5.75
C SER A 6 18.14 10.69 4.90
N GLY A 7 17.18 9.96 5.48
CA GLY A 7 16.40 8.96 4.75
C GLY A 7 16.87 7.52 4.94
N TRP A 8 16.61 6.65 3.96
CA TRP A 8 16.87 5.21 4.09
C TRP A 8 18.35 4.85 4.18
N SER A 9 19.24 5.70 3.66
CA SER A 9 20.68 5.56 3.87
C SER A 9 21.02 5.48 5.37
N SER A 10 20.31 6.23 6.21
CA SER A 10 20.35 6.19 7.68
C SER A 10 19.33 5.25 8.35
N GLY A 11 18.62 4.44 7.56
CA GLY A 11 17.66 3.43 8.04
C GLY A 11 16.28 3.97 8.41
N LEU A 12 15.90 5.17 7.96
CA LEU A 12 14.61 5.79 8.33
C LEU A 12 13.41 5.19 7.59
N PHE A 13 12.32 5.05 8.32
CA PHE A 13 11.00 4.71 7.79
C PHE A 13 9.89 5.31 8.65
N TYR A 14 8.71 5.42 8.06
CA TYR A 14 7.51 5.96 8.66
C TYR A 14 6.50 4.84 8.88
N VAL A 15 5.76 4.91 9.98
CA VAL A 15 4.70 3.96 10.32
C VAL A 15 3.38 4.68 10.52
N GLY A 16 2.35 4.25 9.79
CA GLY A 16 0.96 4.68 9.95
C GLY A 16 0.16 3.68 10.77
N SER A 17 -0.75 4.17 11.61
CA SER A 17 -1.50 3.40 12.61
C SER A 17 -2.96 3.83 12.69
N TYR A 18 -3.83 2.91 13.13
CA TYR A 18 -5.17 3.29 13.61
C TYR A 18 -5.08 3.89 15.01
N GLY A 19 -5.91 4.90 15.28
CA GLY A 19 -5.93 5.59 16.57
C GLY A 19 -6.68 6.92 16.50
N GLU A 20 -7.05 7.43 17.68
CA GLU A 20 -7.73 8.72 17.82
C GLU A 20 -6.78 9.88 17.49
N LYS A 21 -7.32 11.06 17.15
CA LYS A 21 -6.54 12.27 16.84
C LYS A 21 -5.50 12.64 17.90
N LYS A 22 -5.77 12.37 19.18
CA LYS A 22 -4.89 12.69 20.32
C LYS A 22 -3.73 11.70 20.50
N GLU A 23 -3.82 10.53 19.87
CA GLU A 23 -2.83 9.46 19.96
C GLU A 23 -1.76 9.65 18.89
N ALA A 24 -0.59 9.04 19.10
CA ALA A 24 0.42 8.96 18.07
C ALA A 24 0.01 7.93 17.01
N THR A 25 -0.41 8.41 15.83
CA THR A 25 -0.83 7.57 14.71
C THR A 25 0.22 7.49 13.61
N ILE A 26 1.18 8.41 13.61
CA ILE A 26 2.33 8.41 12.72
C ILE A 26 3.61 8.34 13.55
N HIS A 27 4.54 7.47 13.18
CA HIS A 27 5.83 7.33 13.86
C HIS A 27 6.97 7.45 12.86
N VAL A 28 8.03 8.16 13.24
CA VAL A 28 9.32 8.11 12.53
C VAL A 28 10.18 7.10 13.27
N CYS A 29 10.64 6.09 12.55
CA CYS A 29 11.42 4.99 13.09
C CYS A 29 12.75 4.87 12.37
N ARG A 30 13.71 4.22 13.03
CA ARG A 30 15.02 3.89 12.46
C ARG A 30 15.28 2.39 12.59
N MET A 31 15.82 1.81 11.53
CA MET A 31 16.36 0.45 11.53
C MET A 31 17.90 0.51 11.54
N ASN A 32 18.52 -0.23 12.44
CA ASN A 32 19.93 -0.59 12.28
C ASN A 32 20.04 -1.60 11.13
N LYS A 33 20.67 -1.19 10.03
CA LYS A 33 20.73 -1.98 8.79
C LYS A 33 21.64 -3.21 8.87
N GLU A 34 22.47 -3.32 9.90
CA GLU A 34 23.32 -4.49 10.11
C GLU A 34 22.58 -5.54 10.97
N THR A 35 21.97 -5.10 12.07
CA THR A 35 21.36 -6.00 13.06
C THR A 35 19.88 -6.29 12.77
N GLY A 36 19.15 -5.31 12.22
CA GLY A 36 17.69 -5.31 12.10
C GLY A 36 16.97 -4.72 13.31
N GLU A 37 17.68 -4.16 14.29
CA GLU A 37 17.09 -3.51 15.45
C GLU A 37 16.29 -2.26 15.06
N LEU A 38 15.11 -2.07 15.67
CA LEU A 38 14.22 -0.95 15.39
C LEU A 38 14.11 -0.01 16.59
N SER A 39 14.02 1.29 16.34
CA SER A 39 13.73 2.30 17.36
C SER A 39 12.78 3.37 16.85
N VAL A 40 11.98 3.95 17.76
CA VAL A 40 11.16 5.13 17.49
C VAL A 40 12.02 6.38 17.72
N LEU A 41 12.06 7.27 16.74
CA LEU A 41 12.72 8.58 16.86
C LEU A 41 11.73 9.69 17.18
N GLN A 42 10.50 9.57 16.67
CA GLN A 42 9.46 10.57 16.83
C GLN A 42 8.08 9.93 16.79
N GLU A 43 7.18 10.46 17.62
CA GLU A 43 5.76 10.15 17.66
C GLU A 43 4.97 11.40 17.23
N VAL A 44 4.01 11.23 16.32
CA VAL A 44 3.24 12.33 15.75
C VAL A 44 1.75 12.05 15.92
N SER A 45 1.07 12.99 16.57
CA SER A 45 -0.38 13.03 16.75
C SER A 45 -1.02 14.09 15.86
N GLY A 46 -2.35 14.18 15.84
CA GLY A 46 -3.10 15.20 15.10
C GLY A 46 -3.74 14.70 13.80
N VAL A 47 -3.33 13.53 13.31
CA VAL A 47 -3.97 12.83 12.19
C VAL A 47 -4.68 11.58 12.73
N GLU A 48 -6.00 11.55 12.69
CA GLU A 48 -6.77 10.38 13.16
C GLU A 48 -6.73 9.26 12.12
N ASN A 49 -6.57 8.01 12.54
CA ASN A 49 -6.53 6.85 11.63
C ASN A 49 -5.62 7.08 10.41
N ALA A 50 -4.34 7.37 10.67
CA ALA A 50 -3.29 7.53 9.66
C ALA A 50 -2.90 6.18 9.02
N SER A 51 -3.87 5.51 8.42
CA SER A 51 -3.82 4.07 8.12
C SER A 51 -3.03 3.70 6.87
N PHE A 52 -2.72 4.68 6.02
CA PHE A 52 -1.88 4.51 4.83
C PHE A 52 -1.08 5.78 4.55
N LEU A 53 0.16 5.59 4.12
CA LEU A 53 1.14 6.66 3.91
C LEU A 53 1.72 6.63 2.50
N ALA A 54 2.01 7.81 1.95
CA ALA A 54 2.82 7.99 0.75
C ALA A 54 3.85 9.10 0.98
N LEU A 55 5.00 9.02 0.30
CA LEU A 55 5.98 10.09 0.28
C LEU A 55 5.90 10.82 -1.05
N HIS A 56 6.06 12.14 -1.00
CA HIS A 56 6.32 12.91 -2.21
C HIS A 56 7.63 12.44 -2.87
N PRO A 57 7.74 12.38 -4.21
CA PRO A 57 8.94 11.85 -4.89
C PRO A 57 10.26 12.56 -4.57
N ASN A 58 10.22 13.81 -4.10
CA ASN A 58 11.41 14.54 -3.64
C ASN A 58 11.68 14.41 -2.12
N GLY A 59 10.83 13.69 -1.38
CA GLY A 59 10.96 13.46 0.06
C GLY A 59 10.53 14.61 0.96
N SER A 60 9.98 15.72 0.45
CA SER A 60 9.63 16.91 1.24
C SER A 60 8.34 16.79 2.05
N ARG A 61 7.46 15.85 1.69
CA ARG A 61 6.15 15.65 2.31
C ARG A 61 5.86 14.17 2.53
N LEU A 62 5.26 13.87 3.67
CA LEU A 62 4.58 12.62 3.96
C LEU A 62 3.08 12.89 3.87
N TYR A 63 2.40 12.14 3.00
CA TYR A 63 0.95 12.15 2.89
C TYR A 63 0.36 11.03 3.72
N ALA A 64 -0.68 11.35 4.51
CA ALA A 64 -1.40 10.39 5.32
C ALA A 64 -2.89 10.48 5.05
N VAL A 65 -3.54 9.34 4.77
CA VAL A 65 -5.01 9.30 4.78
C VAL A 65 -5.51 9.47 6.21
N LYS A 66 -6.68 10.08 6.34
CA LYS A 66 -7.45 10.17 7.57
C LYS A 66 -8.70 9.34 7.36
N GLU A 67 -8.61 8.05 7.65
CA GLU A 67 -9.60 7.03 7.27
C GLU A 67 -10.88 7.15 8.14
N LEU A 68 -11.74 8.11 7.77
CA LEU A 68 -13.00 8.42 8.46
C LEU A 68 -14.17 8.50 7.47
N ALA A 69 -15.38 8.24 7.97
CA ALA A 69 -16.62 8.46 7.22
C ALA A 69 -16.95 9.95 7.05
N GLU A 70 -16.60 10.75 8.05
CA GLU A 70 -16.90 12.17 8.16
C GLU A 70 -15.70 12.88 8.81
N SER A 71 -15.38 14.08 8.33
CA SER A 71 -14.36 14.93 8.95
C SER A 71 -14.86 16.37 9.08
N ASN A 72 -14.65 16.95 10.27
CA ASN A 72 -15.02 18.34 10.58
C ASN A 72 -16.49 18.71 10.25
N GLY A 73 -17.42 17.76 10.39
CA GLY A 73 -18.85 17.98 10.09
C GLY A 73 -19.24 17.80 8.62
N ALA A 74 -18.32 17.35 7.75
CA ALA A 74 -18.55 17.11 6.34
C ALA A 74 -18.31 15.63 5.99
N ALA A 75 -19.18 15.06 5.15
CA ALA A 75 -19.04 13.69 4.67
C ALA A 75 -17.72 13.50 3.89
N GLY A 76 -17.13 12.33 4.07
CA GLY A 76 -15.85 11.95 3.49
C GLY A 76 -14.67 12.10 4.43
N GLY A 77 -13.63 11.31 4.19
CA GLY A 77 -12.35 11.43 4.89
C GLY A 77 -11.46 12.49 4.26
N GLU A 78 -10.25 12.64 4.79
CA GLU A 78 -9.27 13.62 4.32
C GLU A 78 -7.93 12.95 3.99
N VAL A 79 -7.08 13.67 3.26
CA VAL A 79 -5.65 13.42 3.21
C VAL A 79 -4.92 14.62 3.79
N ALA A 80 -3.89 14.36 4.60
CA ALA A 80 -3.02 15.36 5.20
C ALA A 80 -1.65 15.35 4.51
N ALA A 81 -1.04 16.53 4.31
CA ALA A 81 0.38 16.65 4.02
C ALA A 81 1.13 17.07 5.29
N VAL A 82 2.17 16.31 5.63
CA VAL A 82 3.04 16.57 6.77
C VAL A 82 4.43 16.94 6.24
N ALA A 83 4.99 18.04 6.73
CA ALA A 83 6.34 18.44 6.35
C ALA A 83 7.37 17.38 6.77
N VAL A 84 8.34 17.09 5.90
CA VAL A 84 9.50 16.26 6.22
C VAL A 84 10.73 17.16 6.22
N ASP A 85 11.45 17.19 7.32
CA ASP A 85 12.72 17.88 7.42
C ASP A 85 13.77 17.15 6.58
N SER A 86 14.38 17.85 5.62
CA SER A 86 15.30 17.24 4.65
C SER A 86 16.60 16.76 5.27
N ASP A 87 16.98 17.24 6.45
CA ASP A 87 18.29 16.95 7.06
C ASP A 87 18.19 15.79 8.06
N SER A 88 17.07 15.70 8.78
CA SER A 88 16.85 14.69 9.82
C SER A 88 15.88 13.59 9.39
N GLY A 89 15.02 13.84 8.40
CA GLY A 89 13.90 12.98 8.02
C GLY A 89 12.76 12.96 9.03
N LEU A 90 12.83 13.80 10.08
CA LEU A 90 11.76 13.96 11.07
C LEU A 90 10.58 14.72 10.48
N LEU A 91 9.40 14.53 11.06
CA LEU A 91 8.17 15.16 10.64
C LEU A 91 7.95 16.47 11.37
N GLY A 92 7.51 17.48 10.62
CA GLY A 92 7.09 18.80 11.12
C GLY A 92 5.57 18.91 11.24
N ASP A 93 5.07 20.12 11.05
CA ASP A 93 3.64 20.43 11.11
C ASP A 93 2.88 19.79 9.95
N VAL A 94 1.57 19.59 10.17
CA VAL A 94 0.63 19.35 9.07
C VAL A 94 0.41 20.67 8.33
N THR A 95 0.75 20.70 7.05
CA THR A 95 0.79 21.93 6.25
C THR A 95 -0.47 22.14 5.40
N SER A 96 -1.15 21.05 5.03
CA SER A 96 -2.43 21.11 4.32
C SER A 96 -3.30 19.87 4.57
N PHE A 97 -4.61 20.05 4.40
CA PHE A 97 -5.62 19.00 4.36
C PHE A 97 -6.49 19.18 3.12
N ALA A 98 -6.92 18.07 2.53
CA ALA A 98 -7.94 18.08 1.49
C ALA A 98 -8.98 16.98 1.73
N SER A 99 -10.25 17.31 1.54
CA SER A 99 -11.33 16.32 1.57
C SER A 99 -11.20 15.38 0.37
N THR A 100 -11.24 14.08 0.64
CA THR A 100 -11.29 13.05 -0.40
C THR A 100 -12.69 12.88 -0.99
N ILE A 101 -13.71 13.58 -0.47
CA ILE A 101 -15.13 13.48 -0.82
C ILE A 101 -15.76 12.11 -0.46
N GLY A 102 -15.06 11.00 -0.70
CA GLY A 102 -15.47 9.65 -0.35
C GLY A 102 -15.17 9.27 1.12
N ALA A 103 -15.98 8.36 1.66
CA ALA A 103 -15.83 7.87 3.02
C ALA A 103 -14.71 6.82 3.14
N HIS A 104 -13.95 6.87 4.25
CA HIS A 104 -12.86 5.98 4.62
C HIS A 104 -11.78 5.84 3.52
N PRO A 105 -11.04 6.92 3.18
CA PRO A 105 -9.85 6.81 2.34
C PRO A 105 -8.85 5.86 3.00
N CYS A 106 -8.54 4.75 2.33
CA CYS A 106 -7.76 3.65 2.89
C CYS A 106 -6.42 3.44 2.16
N TYR A 107 -6.18 4.20 1.09
CA TYR A 107 -4.96 4.16 0.29
C TYR A 107 -4.64 5.54 -0.27
N VAL A 108 -3.35 5.88 -0.33
CA VAL A 108 -2.86 7.10 -0.97
C VAL A 108 -1.61 6.80 -1.79
N SER A 109 -1.50 7.42 -2.96
CA SER A 109 -0.32 7.37 -3.83
C SER A 109 -0.06 8.71 -4.50
N VAL A 110 1.14 8.88 -5.04
CA VAL A 110 1.58 10.10 -5.73
C VAL A 110 2.16 9.70 -7.07
N ASN A 111 1.92 10.49 -8.12
CA ASN A 111 2.55 10.26 -9.42
C ASN A 111 4.07 10.53 -9.36
N ALA A 112 4.81 10.00 -10.33
CA ALA A 112 6.26 10.11 -10.37
C ALA A 112 6.76 11.58 -10.42
N ASP A 113 6.00 12.46 -11.05
CA ASP A 113 6.34 13.88 -11.19
C ASP A 113 6.05 14.71 -9.93
N GLY A 114 5.34 14.15 -8.93
CA GLY A 114 4.98 14.86 -7.71
C GLY A 114 3.95 15.97 -7.92
N THR A 115 3.13 15.87 -8.95
CA THR A 115 2.12 16.89 -9.31
C THR A 115 0.69 16.50 -8.97
N ALA A 116 0.44 15.22 -8.68
CA ALA A 116 -0.87 14.72 -8.30
C ALA A 116 -0.81 13.61 -7.27
N LEU A 117 -1.79 13.62 -6.38
CA LEU A 117 -2.03 12.64 -5.34
C LEU A 117 -3.37 11.95 -5.58
N TYR A 118 -3.41 10.64 -5.39
CA TYR A 118 -4.60 9.81 -5.62
C TYR A 118 -5.01 9.11 -4.33
N THR A 119 -6.31 9.02 -4.07
CA THR A 119 -6.88 8.30 -2.94
C THR A 119 -7.97 7.31 -3.37
N ALA A 120 -8.05 6.18 -2.67
CA ALA A 120 -9.12 5.21 -2.81
C ALA A 120 -9.96 5.17 -1.54
N ASN A 121 -11.28 5.35 -1.69
CA ASN A 121 -12.23 5.52 -0.60
C ASN A 121 -13.06 4.24 -0.46
N TYR A 122 -12.84 3.50 0.63
CA TYR A 122 -13.35 2.13 0.79
C TYR A 122 -14.88 2.08 0.91
N THR A 123 -15.45 2.75 1.91
CA THR A 123 -16.92 2.77 2.08
C THR A 123 -17.58 3.66 1.04
N GLY A 124 -16.88 4.67 0.52
CA GLY A 124 -17.40 5.50 -0.57
C GLY A 124 -17.48 4.79 -1.92
N GLY A 125 -16.72 3.70 -2.12
CA GLY A 125 -16.65 3.02 -3.41
C GLY A 125 -16.16 3.95 -4.52
N SER A 126 -15.15 4.78 -4.24
CA SER A 126 -14.76 5.87 -5.14
C SER A 126 -13.26 6.14 -5.11
N ILE A 127 -12.79 6.87 -6.12
CA ILE A 127 -11.42 7.38 -6.19
C ILE A 127 -11.40 8.90 -6.35
N THR A 128 -10.36 9.53 -5.84
CA THR A 128 -10.18 10.98 -5.87
C THR A 128 -8.77 11.33 -6.29
N MET A 129 -8.63 12.42 -7.05
CA MET A 129 -7.35 12.99 -7.44
C MET A 129 -7.25 14.44 -6.99
N HIS A 130 -6.12 14.76 -6.38
CA HIS A 130 -5.75 16.09 -5.90
C HIS A 130 -4.52 16.58 -6.67
N PRO A 131 -4.55 17.76 -7.27
CA PRO A 131 -3.33 18.43 -7.70
C PRO A 131 -2.45 18.76 -6.48
N LEU A 132 -1.14 18.79 -6.70
CA LEU A 132 -0.16 19.22 -5.71
C LEU A 132 0.48 20.54 -6.12
N THR A 133 0.78 21.41 -5.15
CA THR A 133 1.62 22.59 -5.41
C THR A 133 3.07 22.16 -5.67
N VAL A 134 3.91 23.09 -6.14
CA VAL A 134 5.34 22.81 -6.33
C VAL A 134 6.06 22.47 -5.01
N GLU A 135 5.53 22.96 -3.88
CA GLU A 135 5.99 22.61 -2.53
C GLU A 135 5.46 21.26 -2.03
N GLY A 136 4.53 20.64 -2.76
CA GLY A 136 3.88 19.37 -2.42
C GLY A 136 2.65 19.53 -1.53
N GLU A 137 2.07 20.72 -1.40
CA GLU A 137 0.81 20.89 -0.65
C GLU A 137 -0.38 20.31 -1.41
N VAL A 138 -1.32 19.70 -0.68
CA VAL A 138 -2.51 19.09 -1.30
C VAL A 138 -3.56 20.15 -1.56
N LEU A 139 -3.97 20.28 -2.82
CA LEU A 139 -5.06 21.15 -3.23
C LEU A 139 -6.42 20.44 -3.16
N ALA A 140 -7.51 21.21 -3.33
CA ALA A 140 -8.84 20.64 -3.41
C ALA A 140 -8.93 19.58 -4.53
N ALA A 141 -9.80 18.59 -4.35
CA ALA A 141 -10.00 17.53 -5.33
C ALA A 141 -10.37 18.13 -6.70
N ALA A 142 -9.61 17.76 -7.73
CA ALA A 142 -9.88 18.16 -9.11
C ALA A 142 -10.70 17.11 -9.87
N SER A 143 -10.58 15.84 -9.46
CA SER A 143 -11.37 14.74 -10.00
C SER A 143 -11.87 13.83 -8.89
N PHE A 144 -13.12 13.41 -9.01
CA PHE A 144 -13.77 12.42 -8.15
C PHE A 144 -14.57 11.48 -9.05
N ILE A 145 -14.39 10.17 -8.86
CA ILE A 145 -15.08 9.16 -9.64
C ILE A 145 -15.75 8.19 -8.69
N GLN A 146 -17.08 8.20 -8.71
CA GLN A 146 -17.89 7.16 -8.10
C GLN A 146 -17.80 5.91 -8.97
N HIS A 147 -17.41 4.78 -8.38
CA HIS A 147 -17.58 3.50 -9.03
C HIS A 147 -19.02 3.01 -8.87
N GLU A 148 -19.46 2.19 -9.81
CA GLU A 148 -20.77 1.56 -9.83
C GLU A 148 -20.61 0.11 -10.32
N CYS A 149 -21.30 -0.83 -9.67
CA CYS A 149 -21.45 -2.20 -10.13
C CYS A 149 -22.72 -2.82 -9.58
N GLU A 150 -23.15 -3.93 -10.18
CA GLU A 150 -24.11 -4.82 -9.55
C GLU A 150 -23.44 -5.52 -8.35
N PRO A 151 -24.19 -5.91 -7.30
CA PRO A 151 -23.65 -6.65 -6.17
C PRO A 151 -22.91 -7.93 -6.58
N GLY A 152 -21.76 -8.15 -5.97
CA GLY A 152 -20.93 -9.35 -6.13
C GLY A 152 -21.43 -10.55 -5.32
N PRO A 153 -20.78 -11.71 -5.48
CA PRO A 153 -21.22 -12.96 -4.85
C PRO A 153 -20.99 -13.03 -3.33
N VAL A 154 -20.11 -12.21 -2.76
CA VAL A 154 -19.88 -12.14 -1.30
C VAL A 154 -20.72 -11.01 -0.70
N GLY A 155 -21.96 -11.33 -0.33
CA GLY A 155 -23.02 -10.32 -0.14
C GLY A 155 -22.79 -9.26 0.96
N ASP A 156 -21.98 -9.50 1.98
CA ASP A 156 -21.66 -8.55 3.05
C ASP A 156 -20.35 -7.78 2.85
N ARG A 157 -19.64 -8.08 1.75
CA ARG A 157 -18.35 -7.46 1.39
C ARG A 157 -18.34 -6.90 -0.02
N GLN A 158 -19.36 -7.18 -0.82
CA GLN A 158 -19.49 -6.82 -2.23
C GLN A 158 -20.92 -6.38 -2.57
N GLU A 159 -21.64 -5.82 -1.59
CA GLU A 159 -22.95 -5.22 -1.80
C GLU A 159 -22.91 -3.96 -2.68
N ALA A 160 -21.74 -3.32 -2.75
CA ALA A 160 -21.44 -2.11 -3.50
C ALA A 160 -19.93 -2.07 -3.84
N PRO A 161 -19.48 -1.12 -4.66
CA PRO A 161 -18.06 -0.86 -4.88
C PRO A 161 -17.32 -0.49 -3.59
N HIS A 162 -16.09 -0.96 -3.49
CA HIS A 162 -15.17 -0.72 -2.37
C HIS A 162 -13.74 -0.54 -2.90
N ALA A 163 -13.44 0.64 -3.44
CA ALA A 163 -12.11 1.00 -3.92
C ALA A 163 -11.09 0.89 -2.78
N HIS A 164 -10.10 0.01 -2.92
CA HIS A 164 -9.13 -0.29 -1.86
C HIS A 164 -7.69 0.13 -2.23
N CYS A 165 -7.39 0.32 -3.51
CA CYS A 165 -6.08 0.80 -3.94
C CYS A 165 -6.22 1.69 -5.17
N ILE A 166 -5.35 2.70 -5.27
CA ILE A 166 -5.14 3.45 -6.50
C ILE A 166 -3.64 3.67 -6.68
N SER A 167 -3.06 3.13 -7.75
CA SER A 167 -1.60 3.04 -7.92
C SER A 167 -1.17 3.41 -9.34
N PRO A 168 -0.28 4.40 -9.54
CA PRO A 168 0.23 4.76 -10.86
C PRO A 168 0.88 3.56 -11.54
N LEU A 169 0.59 3.37 -12.83
CA LEU A 169 1.28 2.38 -13.63
C LEU A 169 2.67 2.93 -14.02
N PRO A 170 3.79 2.30 -13.59
CA PRO A 170 5.11 2.88 -13.72
C PRO A 170 5.48 3.21 -15.17
N GLY A 171 6.04 4.41 -15.38
CA GLY A 171 6.50 4.86 -16.71
C GLY A 171 5.38 5.33 -17.66
N THR A 172 4.14 5.44 -17.19
CA THR A 172 3.00 5.86 -18.01
C THR A 172 2.21 6.99 -17.37
N SER A 173 1.23 7.53 -18.09
CA SER A 173 0.21 8.44 -17.55
C SER A 173 -1.01 7.71 -17.00
N PHE A 174 -0.96 6.38 -16.85
CA PHE A 174 -2.07 5.59 -16.34
C PHE A 174 -2.00 5.39 -14.82
N VAL A 175 -3.17 5.25 -14.21
CA VAL A 175 -3.34 4.89 -12.80
C VAL A 175 -4.39 3.80 -12.68
N CYS A 176 -4.10 2.76 -11.90
CA CYS A 176 -4.99 1.61 -11.73
C CYS A 176 -5.69 1.69 -10.38
N ALA A 177 -7.02 1.73 -10.39
CA ALA A 177 -7.87 1.59 -9.22
C ALA A 177 -8.28 0.13 -9.03
N VAL A 178 -8.08 -0.40 -7.84
CA VAL A 178 -8.46 -1.77 -7.48
C VAL A 178 -9.68 -1.70 -6.59
N ASP A 179 -10.77 -2.34 -7.01
CA ASP A 179 -12.05 -2.27 -6.31
C ASP A 179 -12.52 -3.67 -5.88
N LEU A 180 -12.59 -3.84 -4.56
CA LEU A 180 -12.93 -5.09 -3.90
C LEU A 180 -14.38 -5.49 -4.24
N GLY A 181 -15.29 -4.52 -4.22
CA GLY A 181 -16.71 -4.75 -4.48
C GLY A 181 -17.01 -5.13 -5.94
N MET A 182 -16.22 -4.59 -6.87
CA MET A 182 -16.44 -4.78 -8.31
C MET A 182 -15.79 -6.03 -8.91
N ASP A 183 -14.97 -6.76 -8.13
CA ASP A 183 -14.06 -7.80 -8.62
C ASP A 183 -13.24 -7.31 -9.83
N ALA A 184 -12.70 -6.10 -9.76
CA ALA A 184 -12.07 -5.46 -10.91
C ALA A 184 -10.86 -4.59 -10.59
N VAL A 185 -10.00 -4.45 -11.60
CA VAL A 185 -9.03 -3.36 -11.69
C VAL A 185 -9.47 -2.44 -12.83
N VAL A 186 -9.68 -1.16 -12.52
CA VAL A 186 -10.05 -0.14 -13.50
C VAL A 186 -8.83 0.73 -13.79
N THR A 187 -8.44 0.87 -15.05
CA THR A 187 -7.36 1.77 -15.44
C THR A 187 -7.93 3.09 -15.93
N TYR A 188 -7.37 4.18 -15.41
CA TYR A 188 -7.64 5.54 -15.82
C TYR A 188 -6.39 6.16 -16.43
N ARG A 189 -6.54 6.94 -17.49
CA ARG A 189 -5.51 7.88 -17.94
C ARG A 189 -5.64 9.17 -17.13
N HIS A 190 -4.55 9.61 -16.53
CA HIS A 190 -4.42 10.95 -15.99
C HIS A 190 -4.21 11.92 -17.15
N ASP A 191 -5.16 12.84 -17.32
CA ASP A 191 -5.14 13.90 -18.33
C ASP A 191 -5.40 15.25 -17.66
N ASN A 192 -4.31 15.96 -17.34
CA ASN A 192 -4.35 17.21 -16.57
C ASN A 192 -5.11 17.06 -15.24
N GLU A 193 -6.22 17.77 -15.07
CA GLU A 193 -7.02 17.73 -13.85
C GLU A 193 -8.07 16.60 -13.84
N ALA A 194 -8.05 15.69 -14.81
CA ALA A 194 -9.04 14.63 -14.97
C ALA A 194 -8.45 13.21 -14.95
N LEU A 195 -9.30 12.26 -14.52
CA LEU A 195 -9.08 10.83 -14.68
C LEU A 195 -10.07 10.27 -15.70
N VAL A 196 -9.58 9.75 -16.82
CA VAL A 196 -10.41 9.22 -17.91
C VAL A 196 -10.30 7.71 -17.94
N LYS A 197 -11.41 6.99 -17.70
CA LYS A 197 -11.43 5.52 -17.75
C LYS A 197 -11.02 5.03 -19.13
N VAL A 198 -10.05 4.12 -19.21
CA VAL A 198 -9.56 3.53 -20.47
C VAL A 198 -9.76 2.03 -20.57
N SER A 199 -9.72 1.31 -19.44
CA SER A 199 -9.91 -0.14 -19.41
C SER A 199 -10.45 -0.62 -18.07
N GLU A 200 -10.98 -1.83 -18.07
CA GLU A 200 -11.40 -2.54 -16.86
C GLU A 200 -11.10 -4.03 -17.03
N ALA A 201 -10.30 -4.57 -16.11
CA ALA A 201 -9.97 -5.98 -16.04
C ALA A 201 -10.82 -6.65 -14.97
N LYS A 202 -11.75 -7.53 -15.37
CA LYS A 202 -12.49 -8.37 -14.43
C LYS A 202 -11.62 -9.49 -13.88
N LEU A 203 -11.75 -9.74 -12.59
CA LEU A 203 -11.17 -10.84 -11.86
C LEU A 203 -12.25 -11.90 -11.55
N PRO A 204 -11.88 -13.09 -11.06
CA PRO A 204 -12.87 -14.10 -10.69
C PRO A 204 -13.90 -13.55 -9.70
N GLY A 205 -15.17 -13.89 -9.88
CA GLY A 205 -16.22 -13.45 -8.96
C GLY A 205 -15.97 -13.93 -7.54
N GLY A 206 -16.05 -13.02 -6.57
CA GLY A 206 -15.73 -13.25 -5.16
C GLY A 206 -14.25 -13.18 -4.84
N ALA A 207 -13.41 -12.70 -5.76
CA ALA A 207 -11.99 -12.48 -5.51
C ALA A 207 -11.78 -11.41 -4.44
N GLY A 208 -12.49 -10.29 -4.56
CA GLY A 208 -12.32 -9.11 -3.73
C GLY A 208 -10.92 -8.51 -3.82
N PRO A 209 -10.50 -7.99 -4.99
CA PRO A 209 -9.15 -7.48 -5.16
C PRO A 209 -8.88 -6.26 -4.29
N ARG A 210 -7.66 -6.18 -3.76
CA ARG A 210 -7.30 -5.24 -2.70
C ARG A 210 -6.17 -4.30 -3.09
N HIS A 211 -4.96 -4.82 -3.24
CA HIS A 211 -3.76 -4.06 -3.60
C HIS A 211 -3.13 -4.62 -4.88
N ILE A 212 -2.45 -3.76 -5.64
CA ILE A 212 -1.72 -4.11 -6.86
C ILE A 212 -0.22 -3.77 -6.72
N ALA A 213 0.63 -4.68 -7.19
CA ALA A 213 2.08 -4.47 -7.34
C ALA A 213 2.49 -4.71 -8.79
N TYR A 214 3.52 -4.00 -9.26
CA TYR A 214 4.01 -4.12 -10.63
C TYR A 214 5.39 -4.78 -10.64
N HIS A 215 5.64 -5.63 -11.63
CA HIS A 215 6.97 -6.16 -11.85
C HIS A 215 7.92 -5.04 -12.32
N PRO A 216 9.17 -4.94 -11.81
CA PRO A 216 10.05 -3.81 -12.15
C PRO A 216 10.57 -3.82 -13.60
N ALA A 217 10.56 -4.97 -14.27
CA ALA A 217 11.12 -5.14 -15.62
C ALA A 217 10.21 -5.84 -16.64
N LEU A 218 9.12 -6.47 -16.19
CA LEU A 218 8.22 -7.24 -17.04
C LEU A 218 6.92 -6.45 -17.13
N ASN A 219 6.22 -6.60 -18.24
CA ASN A 219 4.88 -6.05 -18.41
C ASN A 219 3.85 -6.90 -17.68
N ALA A 220 3.99 -7.00 -16.36
CA ALA A 220 3.17 -7.81 -15.48
C ALA A 220 2.79 -7.05 -14.21
N ALA A 221 1.56 -7.26 -13.76
CA ALA A 221 1.04 -6.77 -12.50
C ALA A 221 0.48 -7.94 -11.67
N PHE A 222 0.50 -7.79 -10.35
CA PHE A 222 0.02 -8.78 -9.39
C PHE A 222 -1.00 -8.13 -8.47
N VAL A 223 -2.15 -8.77 -8.30
CA VAL A 223 -3.24 -8.26 -7.47
C VAL A 223 -3.52 -9.24 -6.34
N ALA A 224 -3.41 -8.78 -5.09
CA ALA A 224 -3.85 -9.54 -3.94
C ALA A 224 -5.38 -9.48 -3.84
N ASN A 225 -6.02 -10.66 -3.82
CA ASN A 225 -7.46 -10.83 -3.72
C ASN A 225 -7.80 -11.17 -2.27
N GLU A 226 -8.37 -10.20 -1.56
CA GLU A 226 -8.70 -10.25 -0.13
C GLU A 226 -9.58 -11.46 0.18
N LEU A 227 -10.78 -11.49 -0.42
CA LEU A 227 -11.85 -12.41 -0.04
C LEU A 227 -11.55 -13.86 -0.46
N ALA A 228 -10.91 -14.04 -1.61
CA ALA A 228 -10.59 -15.38 -2.11
C ALA A 228 -9.26 -15.93 -1.56
N SER A 229 -8.46 -15.16 -0.83
CA SER A 229 -7.11 -15.55 -0.40
C SER A 229 -6.21 -16.00 -1.58
N THR A 230 -6.22 -15.22 -2.65
CA THR A 230 -5.46 -15.52 -3.88
C THR A 230 -4.66 -14.32 -4.36
N VAL A 231 -3.77 -14.57 -5.32
CA VAL A 231 -3.08 -13.55 -6.09
C VAL A 231 -3.33 -13.77 -7.59
N SER A 232 -3.76 -12.73 -8.29
CA SER A 232 -3.95 -12.72 -9.74
C SER A 232 -2.73 -12.11 -10.43
N VAL A 233 -2.23 -12.77 -11.48
CA VAL A 233 -1.23 -12.26 -12.42
C VAL A 233 -1.98 -11.65 -13.60
N LEU A 234 -1.61 -10.43 -13.97
CA LEU A 234 -2.15 -9.72 -15.13
C LEU A 234 -1.02 -9.32 -16.07
N SER A 235 -1.20 -9.49 -17.37
CA SER A 235 -0.34 -8.87 -18.37
C SER A 235 -0.71 -7.39 -18.52
N VAL A 236 0.30 -6.54 -18.71
CA VAL A 236 0.13 -5.09 -18.86
C VAL A 236 0.44 -4.67 -20.30
N ASP A 237 -0.51 -3.98 -20.93
CA ASP A 237 -0.24 -3.18 -22.12
C ASP A 237 0.09 -1.75 -21.69
N GLN A 238 1.36 -1.36 -21.80
CA GLN A 238 1.86 -0.04 -21.40
C GLN A 238 1.38 1.09 -22.31
N GLU A 239 0.98 0.79 -23.56
CA GLU A 239 0.52 1.79 -24.52
C GLU A 239 -0.96 2.15 -24.27
N SER A 240 -1.80 1.13 -24.08
CA SER A 240 -3.24 1.32 -23.87
C SER A 240 -3.65 1.43 -22.39
N GLY A 241 -2.80 0.99 -21.46
CA GLY A 241 -3.13 0.83 -20.05
C GLY A 241 -4.05 -0.37 -19.77
N ALA A 242 -4.28 -1.24 -20.76
CA ALA A 242 -5.10 -2.43 -20.57
C ALA A 242 -4.37 -3.47 -19.70
N LEU A 243 -5.08 -3.98 -18.71
CA LEU A 243 -4.67 -5.14 -17.93
C LEU A 243 -5.49 -6.35 -18.37
N THR A 244 -4.86 -7.51 -18.52
CA THR A 244 -5.57 -8.76 -18.86
C THR A 244 -5.20 -9.84 -17.86
N LEU A 245 -6.21 -10.46 -17.23
CA LEU A 245 -6.01 -11.57 -16.31
C LEU A 245 -5.35 -12.75 -17.03
N ALA A 246 -4.20 -13.19 -16.54
CA ALA A 246 -3.52 -14.37 -17.02
C ALA A 246 -3.87 -15.60 -16.17
N LYS A 247 -3.62 -15.53 -14.85
CA LYS A 247 -3.77 -16.69 -13.95
C LYS A 247 -3.91 -16.26 -12.49
N THR A 248 -4.54 -17.09 -11.68
CA THR A 248 -4.73 -16.85 -10.25
C THR A 248 -4.18 -18.02 -9.43
N TYR A 249 -3.55 -17.72 -8.30
CA TYR A 249 -2.87 -18.68 -7.42
C TYR A 249 -3.33 -18.50 -5.97
N SER A 250 -3.47 -19.59 -5.23
CA SER A 250 -3.71 -19.54 -3.77
C SER A 250 -2.50 -18.95 -3.05
N THR A 251 -2.74 -18.10 -2.05
CA THR A 251 -1.69 -17.63 -1.12
C THR A 251 -1.56 -18.51 0.12
N LEU A 252 -2.39 -19.54 0.24
CA LEU A 252 -2.47 -20.42 1.39
C LEU A 252 -1.88 -21.81 1.09
N PRO A 253 -1.32 -22.49 2.10
CA PRO A 253 -1.04 -23.92 2.03
C PRO A 253 -2.30 -24.70 1.65
N SER A 254 -2.14 -25.78 0.86
CA SER A 254 -3.27 -26.57 0.35
C SER A 254 -4.07 -27.30 1.43
N ASP A 255 -3.52 -27.45 2.63
CA ASP A 255 -4.15 -28.08 3.80
C ASP A 255 -4.81 -27.06 4.76
N TYR A 256 -4.66 -25.77 4.52
CA TYR A 256 -5.28 -24.74 5.34
C TYR A 256 -6.73 -24.46 4.90
N ASN A 257 -7.67 -24.61 5.84
CA ASN A 257 -9.10 -24.44 5.61
C ASN A 257 -9.74 -23.41 6.57
N GLY A 258 -8.90 -22.62 7.26
CA GLY A 258 -9.37 -21.58 8.19
C GLY A 258 -9.75 -20.28 7.49
N TYR A 259 -10.30 -19.34 8.26
CA TYR A 259 -10.57 -17.98 7.77
C TYR A 259 -9.28 -17.29 7.35
N ASN A 260 -9.29 -16.63 6.20
CA ASN A 260 -8.19 -15.79 5.78
C ASN A 260 -8.64 -14.69 4.81
N ASP A 261 -8.03 -13.53 4.98
CA ASP A 261 -8.12 -12.39 4.06
C ASP A 261 -6.71 -11.97 3.62
N CYS A 262 -6.43 -11.91 2.33
CA CYS A 262 -5.19 -11.26 1.87
C CYS A 262 -5.20 -9.77 2.21
N ALA A 263 -4.01 -9.20 2.40
CA ALA A 263 -3.84 -7.76 2.66
C ALA A 263 -2.88 -7.12 1.67
N ASP A 264 -1.59 -7.18 1.93
CA ASP A 264 -0.60 -6.38 1.22
C ASP A 264 0.22 -7.22 0.26
N ILE A 265 0.84 -6.57 -0.73
CA ILE A 265 1.57 -7.24 -1.81
C ILE A 265 2.76 -6.42 -2.27
N HIS A 266 3.93 -7.05 -2.36
CA HIS A 266 5.17 -6.41 -2.81
C HIS A 266 6.01 -7.35 -3.66
N VAL A 267 6.57 -6.83 -4.74
CA VAL A 267 7.60 -7.51 -5.54
C VAL A 267 8.97 -7.14 -4.97
N SER A 268 9.90 -8.09 -4.89
CA SER A 268 11.28 -7.80 -4.50
C SER A 268 11.94 -6.83 -5.51
N PRO A 269 12.92 -6.01 -5.07
CA PRO A 269 13.58 -5.04 -5.96
C PRO A 269 14.20 -5.65 -7.23
N ASP A 270 14.62 -6.92 -7.16
CA ASP A 270 15.19 -7.67 -8.28
C ASP A 270 14.13 -8.34 -9.19
N GLY A 271 12.84 -8.21 -8.88
CA GLY A 271 11.74 -8.81 -9.63
C GLY A 271 11.57 -10.31 -9.46
N ARG A 272 12.43 -10.99 -8.69
CA ARG A 272 12.43 -12.47 -8.66
C ARG A 272 11.36 -13.07 -7.75
N PHE A 273 10.85 -12.31 -6.78
CA PHE A 273 9.97 -12.83 -5.75
C PHE A 273 8.78 -11.90 -5.48
N LEU A 274 7.63 -12.50 -5.20
CA LEU A 274 6.41 -11.81 -4.77
C LEU A 274 6.07 -12.22 -3.34
N TYR A 275 5.69 -11.24 -2.53
CA TYR A 275 5.26 -11.45 -1.14
C TYR A 275 3.81 -11.00 -1.01
N VAL A 276 3.00 -11.78 -0.29
CA VAL A 276 1.60 -11.42 0.00
C VAL A 276 1.29 -11.70 1.47
N SER A 277 0.69 -10.75 2.18
CA SER A 277 0.30 -10.98 3.58
C SER A 277 -1.10 -11.57 3.71
N ASN A 278 -1.26 -12.46 4.67
CA ASN A 278 -2.47 -13.23 4.95
C ASN A 278 -2.94 -12.96 6.38
N ARG A 279 -4.12 -12.37 6.55
CA ARG A 279 -4.76 -12.06 7.84
C ARG A 279 -5.71 -13.19 8.20
N GLY A 280 -5.44 -13.91 9.30
CA GLY A 280 -6.12 -15.16 9.63
C GLY A 280 -5.12 -16.31 9.68
N HIS A 281 -4.50 -16.65 8.54
CA HIS A 281 -3.32 -17.54 8.55
C HIS A 281 -2.09 -16.86 9.20
N ASN A 282 -2.08 -15.53 9.27
CA ASN A 282 -1.05 -14.70 9.94
C ASN A 282 0.36 -14.99 9.40
N SER A 283 0.49 -14.95 8.07
CA SER A 283 1.74 -15.25 7.36
C SER A 283 2.04 -14.26 6.25
N ILE A 284 3.28 -14.26 5.81
CA ILE A 284 3.72 -13.75 4.52
C ILE A 284 3.93 -14.94 3.58
N ALA A 285 3.11 -15.04 2.53
CA ALA A 285 3.29 -15.99 1.43
C ALA A 285 4.40 -15.49 0.51
N LEU A 286 5.34 -16.37 0.16
CA LEU A 286 6.43 -16.13 -0.78
C LEU A 286 6.15 -16.91 -2.08
N PHE A 287 6.16 -16.21 -3.21
CA PHE A 287 6.18 -16.82 -4.53
C PHE A 287 7.50 -16.52 -5.25
N ALA A 288 8.01 -17.50 -5.99
CA ALA A 288 8.98 -17.26 -7.05
C ALA A 288 8.24 -16.80 -8.32
N ILE A 289 8.78 -15.78 -8.99
CA ILE A 289 8.26 -15.24 -10.24
C ILE A 289 9.08 -15.83 -11.39
N ASP A 290 8.40 -16.44 -12.36
CA ASP A 290 9.05 -16.87 -13.59
C ASP A 290 9.46 -15.66 -14.44
N ALA A 291 10.73 -15.62 -14.86
CA ALA A 291 11.33 -14.46 -15.49
C ALA A 291 10.84 -14.16 -16.92
N GLU A 292 10.16 -15.11 -17.56
CA GLU A 292 9.66 -14.94 -18.93
C GLU A 292 8.14 -14.75 -18.96
N THR A 293 7.43 -15.50 -18.12
CA THR A 293 5.96 -15.60 -18.14
C THR A 293 5.28 -14.83 -17.00
N ALA A 294 6.04 -14.41 -15.99
CA ALA A 294 5.52 -13.88 -14.71
C ALA A 294 4.58 -14.85 -13.96
N GLU A 295 4.57 -16.14 -14.32
CA GLU A 295 3.85 -17.15 -13.54
C GLU A 295 4.45 -17.29 -12.14
N LEU A 296 3.60 -17.71 -11.18
CA LEU A 296 3.94 -17.77 -9.78
C LEU A 296 4.04 -19.22 -9.30
N THR A 297 5.09 -19.51 -8.53
CA THR A 297 5.20 -20.76 -7.77
C THR A 297 5.26 -20.44 -6.29
N LEU A 298 4.28 -20.91 -5.50
CA LEU A 298 4.29 -20.76 -4.04
C LEU A 298 5.48 -21.53 -3.46
N VAL A 299 6.37 -20.83 -2.75
CA VAL A 299 7.60 -21.39 -2.16
C VAL A 299 7.37 -21.73 -0.69
N GLU A 300 6.89 -20.76 0.09
CA GLU A 300 6.63 -20.95 1.52
C GLU A 300 5.61 -19.94 2.06
N ASN A 301 5.03 -20.25 3.22
CA ASN A 301 4.30 -19.32 4.05
C ASN A 301 5.07 -19.16 5.38
N THR A 302 5.62 -17.97 5.61
CA THR A 302 6.36 -17.66 6.84
C THR A 302 5.47 -16.89 7.79
N GLY A 303 5.39 -17.30 9.06
CA GLY A 303 4.60 -16.56 10.07
C GLY A 303 5.04 -15.10 10.18
N SER A 304 4.10 -14.17 10.29
CA SER A 304 4.39 -12.72 10.24
C SER A 304 4.98 -12.15 11.54
N GLY A 305 5.20 -12.99 12.56
CA GLY A 305 5.68 -12.56 13.88
C GLY A 305 4.61 -11.86 14.74
N GLY A 306 3.34 -12.00 14.37
CA GLY A 306 2.17 -11.45 15.08
C GLY A 306 0.87 -11.87 14.39
N GLU A 307 -0.21 -11.12 14.61
CA GLU A 307 -1.54 -11.37 14.05
C GLU A 307 -2.06 -10.19 13.22
N LEU A 308 -2.85 -10.52 12.19
CA LEU A 308 -3.40 -9.59 11.21
C LEU A 308 -2.32 -8.68 10.57
N PRO A 309 -1.35 -9.25 9.82
CA PRO A 309 -0.35 -8.48 9.08
C PRO A 309 -1.01 -7.67 7.94
N ARG A 310 -1.55 -6.48 8.27
CA ARG A 310 -2.27 -5.63 7.31
C ARG A 310 -1.36 -4.97 6.30
N ASN A 311 -0.09 -4.78 6.63
CA ASN A 311 0.91 -4.22 5.73
C ASN A 311 2.29 -4.77 6.08
N PHE A 312 3.17 -4.80 5.08
CA PHE A 312 4.58 -5.03 5.30
C PHE A 312 5.37 -4.19 4.29
N GLY A 313 6.67 -4.07 4.51
CA GLY A 313 7.56 -3.35 3.62
C GLY A 313 8.83 -4.14 3.35
N ILE A 314 9.25 -4.18 2.09
CA ILE A 314 10.59 -4.60 1.72
C ILE A 314 11.52 -3.40 1.79
N ALA A 315 12.51 -3.48 2.67
CA ALA A 315 13.52 -2.45 2.83
C ALA A 315 14.26 -2.18 1.51
N PRO A 316 14.55 -0.91 1.13
CA PRO A 316 15.35 -0.63 -0.05
C PRO A 316 16.73 -1.29 0.03
N GLY A 317 17.21 -1.82 -1.09
CA GLY A 317 18.36 -2.74 -1.15
C GLY A 317 17.96 -4.21 -0.95
N GLY A 318 16.88 -4.45 -0.21
CA GLY A 318 16.23 -5.74 -0.21
C GLY A 318 16.83 -6.78 0.74
N ASP A 319 17.50 -6.37 1.80
CA ASP A 319 18.03 -7.35 2.77
C ASP A 319 17.03 -7.67 3.89
N PHE A 320 16.00 -6.83 4.06
CA PHE A 320 15.02 -6.95 5.13
C PHE A 320 13.58 -6.83 4.65
N LEU A 321 12.69 -7.48 5.39
CA LEU A 321 11.24 -7.30 5.32
C LEU A 321 10.71 -6.99 6.73
N LEU A 322 9.87 -5.98 6.85
CA LEU A 322 9.24 -5.56 8.10
C LEU A 322 7.74 -5.81 7.99
N ALA A 323 7.15 -6.58 8.91
CA ALA A 323 5.72 -6.92 8.90
C ALA A 323 4.98 -6.21 10.02
N ALA A 324 4.00 -5.35 9.69
CA ALA A 324 3.15 -4.65 10.64
C ALA A 324 1.90 -5.47 10.98
N ASN A 325 1.88 -6.01 12.19
CA ASN A 325 0.81 -6.86 12.72
C ASN A 325 -0.16 -6.01 13.56
N GLY A 326 -1.26 -5.58 12.93
CA GLY A 326 -2.17 -4.60 13.51
C GLY A 326 -2.82 -5.08 14.82
N LYS A 327 -3.23 -6.35 14.89
CA LYS A 327 -3.92 -6.89 16.08
C LYS A 327 -2.99 -7.05 17.28
N THR A 328 -1.76 -7.51 17.04
CA THR A 328 -0.78 -7.75 18.11
C THR A 328 -0.02 -6.47 18.50
N GLY A 329 -0.10 -5.41 17.68
CA GLY A 329 0.55 -4.14 17.99
C GLY A 329 2.07 -4.21 17.87
N ASN A 330 2.59 -4.85 16.82
CA ASN A 330 4.04 -4.95 16.61
C ASN A 330 4.46 -4.92 15.13
N ILE A 331 5.68 -4.45 14.90
CA ILE A 331 6.42 -4.62 13.64
C ILE A 331 7.49 -5.68 13.87
N ALA A 332 7.40 -6.82 13.17
CA ALA A 332 8.40 -7.88 13.23
C ALA A 332 9.41 -7.74 12.08
N VAL A 333 10.68 -8.06 12.34
CA VAL A 333 11.78 -7.91 11.37
C VAL A 333 12.25 -9.27 10.87
N PHE A 334 12.41 -9.39 9.55
CA PHE A 334 12.93 -10.57 8.87
C PHE A 334 14.13 -10.19 8.01
N ARG A 335 15.18 -11.02 8.03
CA ARG A 335 16.20 -11.05 6.99
C ARG A 335 15.64 -11.77 5.78
N ARG A 336 15.87 -11.23 4.59
CA ARG A 336 15.49 -11.83 3.32
C ARG A 336 16.72 -12.35 2.60
N ALA A 337 16.71 -13.62 2.25
CA ALA A 337 17.78 -14.19 1.42
C ALA A 337 17.56 -13.79 -0.04
N SER A 338 18.42 -12.95 -0.62
CA SER A 338 18.28 -12.47 -2.01
C SER A 338 18.07 -13.61 -3.01
N GLU A 339 18.82 -14.71 -2.87
CA GLU A 339 18.81 -15.80 -3.84
C GLU A 339 17.59 -16.71 -3.79
N THR A 340 16.89 -16.75 -2.66
CA THR A 340 15.77 -17.69 -2.46
C THR A 340 14.45 -17.00 -2.10
N GLY A 341 14.48 -15.70 -1.79
CA GLY A 341 13.36 -14.94 -1.25
C GLY A 341 12.97 -15.28 0.18
N ARG A 342 13.53 -16.34 0.77
CA ARG A 342 13.10 -16.86 2.07
C ARG A 342 13.31 -15.87 3.20
N LEU A 343 12.38 -15.91 4.16
CA LEU A 343 12.36 -15.01 5.30
C LEU A 343 12.83 -15.72 6.57
N THR A 344 13.83 -15.15 7.25
CA THR A 344 14.29 -15.63 8.56
C THR A 344 14.06 -14.54 9.60
N PRO A 345 13.38 -14.81 10.74
CA PRO A 345 13.22 -13.83 11.80
C PRO A 345 14.58 -13.25 12.23
N ALA A 346 14.69 -11.94 12.30
CA ALA A 346 15.91 -11.26 12.74
C ALA A 346 16.05 -11.21 14.28
N GLY A 347 14.98 -11.60 15.01
CA GLY A 347 14.94 -11.56 16.48
C GLY A 347 14.61 -10.17 17.05
N HIS A 348 14.23 -9.21 16.20
CA HIS A 348 13.85 -7.86 16.60
C HIS A 348 12.38 -7.61 16.28
N GLU A 349 11.72 -6.88 17.18
CA GLU A 349 10.40 -6.31 16.96
C GLU A 349 10.29 -4.92 17.58
N LEU A 350 9.35 -4.13 17.07
CA LEU A 350 8.97 -2.85 17.65
C LEU A 350 7.49 -2.88 18.05
N LYS A 351 7.17 -2.54 19.29
CA LYS A 351 5.77 -2.41 19.74
C LYS A 351 5.25 -1.01 19.41
N LEU A 352 4.07 -0.93 18.79
CA LEU A 352 3.38 0.30 18.43
C LEU A 352 1.87 0.10 18.57
N GLY A 353 1.12 1.19 18.73
CA GLY A 353 -0.34 1.16 18.60
C GLY A 353 -0.72 0.76 17.18
N THR A 354 -1.62 -0.23 17.02
CA THR A 354 -2.19 -0.78 15.77
C THR A 354 -1.46 -0.37 14.46
N PRO A 355 -0.22 -0.84 14.22
CA PRO A 355 0.55 -0.45 13.04
C PRO A 355 -0.03 -1.10 11.79
N VAL A 356 -0.29 -0.31 10.76
CA VAL A 356 -1.00 -0.77 9.54
C VAL A 356 -0.43 -0.23 8.23
N CYS A 357 0.63 0.58 8.26
CA CYS A 357 1.37 1.00 7.07
C CYS A 357 2.85 1.22 7.40
N ILE A 358 3.76 0.75 6.55
CA ILE A 358 5.20 0.98 6.60
C ILE A 358 5.59 1.69 5.30
N ARG A 359 6.28 2.83 5.42
CA ARG A 359 6.80 3.58 4.28
C ARG A 359 8.27 3.91 4.52
N PHE A 360 9.18 3.30 3.76
CA PHE A 360 10.60 3.65 3.85
C PHE A 360 10.85 5.06 3.34
N ALA A 361 11.75 5.79 3.99
CA ALA A 361 12.21 7.07 3.49
C ALA A 361 12.98 6.89 2.16
N LEU A 362 13.09 7.96 1.38
CA LEU A 362 13.92 7.95 0.16
C LEU A 362 15.41 7.87 0.53
N SER A 363 16.27 7.45 -0.41
CA SER A 363 17.70 7.22 -0.17
C SER A 363 18.58 8.44 -0.37
#